data_AF-A0A3R7XXU7-F1
#
_entry.id   AF-A0A3R7XXU7-F1
#
_cell.length_a   1.000
_cell.length_b   1.000
_cell.length_c   1.000
_cell.angle_alpha   90.00
_cell.angle_beta   90.00
_cell.angle_gamma   90.00
#
_symmetry.space_group_name_H-M   'P 1'
#
loop_
_entity.id
_entity.type
_entity.pdbx_description
1 polymer ?
#
loop_
_entity_poly.entity_id
_entity_poly.type
_entity_poly.pdbx_seq_one_letter_code
_entity_poly.pdbx_strand_id
1 'polypeptide(L)'
;MTDKGATPIDGMVTLQERMVNLINQLNMPLIEVSLVLSKHIAGLSRSLDEHINATQQTFSESVTHPWDIETPEDSENDFTFDLEKIFKIIDEDRMDILATLIRVTLVEIDASLAEGLLALRPWEALSRTQLSKAKGPGQLFSPLEIPEDW
;
A
#
# COMPACT_ATOMS: atom_id res chain seq x y z
N MET A 1 -19.19 29.73 13.82
CA MET A 1 -17.97 29.13 13.23
C MET A 1 -18.31 27.68 12.96
N THR A 2 -18.80 27.39 11.77
CA THR A 2 -19.04 26.02 11.31
C THR A 2 -17.68 25.43 10.99
N ASP A 3 -17.28 24.45 11.80
CA ASP A 3 -16.16 23.58 11.52
C ASP A 3 -16.38 22.95 10.14
N LYS A 4 -15.55 23.33 9.18
CA LYS A 4 -15.59 22.79 7.83
C LYS A 4 -14.81 21.47 7.93
N GLY A 5 -15.46 20.45 8.47
CA GLY A 5 -14.89 19.12 8.63
C GLY A 5 -14.25 18.69 7.32
N ALA A 6 -12.99 18.25 7.40
CA ALA A 6 -12.25 17.72 6.26
C ALA A 6 -13.12 16.70 5.55
N THR A 7 -13.26 16.84 4.23
CA THR A 7 -14.03 15.86 3.46
C THR A 7 -13.27 14.53 3.41
N PRO A 8 -13.93 13.39 3.19
CA PRO A 8 -13.25 12.10 3.03
C PRO A 8 -12.11 12.15 2.00
N ILE A 9 -12.28 12.98 0.96
CA ILE A 9 -11.27 13.24 -0.07
C ILE A 9 -10.04 13.94 0.51
N ASP A 10 -10.22 14.96 1.34
CA ASP A 10 -9.11 15.67 2.00
C ASP A 10 -8.31 14.71 2.93
N GLY A 11 -9.01 13.78 3.57
CA GLY A 11 -8.39 12.74 4.39
C GLY A 11 -7.51 11.78 3.57
N MET A 12 -8.01 11.33 2.41
CA MET A 12 -7.24 10.46 1.50
C MET A 12 -6.01 11.17 0.94
N VAL A 13 -6.13 12.45 0.56
CA VAL A 13 -4.99 13.27 0.12
C VAL A 13 -3.95 13.39 1.24
N THR A 14 -4.38 13.59 2.48
CA THR A 14 -3.49 13.66 3.65
C THR A 14 -2.66 12.38 3.81
N LEU A 15 -3.27 11.20 3.66
CA LEU A 15 -2.55 9.92 3.71
C LEU A 15 -1.53 9.82 2.57
N GLN A 16 -1.93 10.16 1.35
CA GLN A 16 -1.07 10.13 0.18
C GLN A 16 0.18 11.01 0.37
N GLU A 17 0.01 12.29 0.72
CA GLU A 17 1.11 13.23 0.93
C GLU A 17 2.10 12.72 2.00
N ARG A 18 1.57 12.22 3.11
CA ARG A 18 2.40 11.68 4.21
C ARG A 18 3.16 10.44 3.79
N MET A 19 2.54 9.54 3.03
CA MET A 19 3.20 8.35 2.49
C MET A 19 4.30 8.71 1.49
N VAL A 20 4.02 9.60 0.52
CA VAL A 20 5.03 10.10 -0.44
C VAL A 20 6.23 10.66 0.31
N ASN A 21 5.99 11.57 1.26
CA ASN A 21 7.04 12.22 2.02
C ASN A 21 7.88 11.22 2.81
N LEU A 22 7.26 10.27 3.51
CA LEU A 22 7.97 9.28 4.31
C LEU A 22 8.79 8.31 3.46
N ILE A 23 8.19 7.78 2.38
CA ILE A 23 8.85 6.82 1.48
C ILE A 23 10.10 7.46 0.87
N ASN A 24 9.99 8.72 0.41
CA ASN A 24 11.11 9.46 -0.14
C ASN A 24 12.16 9.80 0.93
N GLN A 25 11.75 10.25 2.11
CA GLN A 25 12.67 10.63 3.20
C GLN A 25 13.52 9.45 3.68
N LEU A 26 12.92 8.26 3.79
CA LEU A 26 13.61 7.06 4.24
C LEU A 26 14.18 6.23 3.08
N ASN A 27 14.02 6.72 1.83
CA ASN A 27 14.46 6.06 0.61
C ASN A 27 13.99 4.59 0.58
N MET A 28 12.72 4.36 0.93
CA MET A 28 12.22 3.02 1.27
C MET A 28 12.32 2.06 0.07
N PRO A 29 12.96 0.90 0.25
CA PRO A 29 12.97 -0.17 -0.74
C PRO A 29 11.57 -0.60 -1.21
N LEU A 30 11.45 -0.88 -2.50
CA LEU A 30 10.25 -1.43 -3.13
C LEU A 30 9.69 -2.64 -2.35
N ILE A 31 10.55 -3.59 -1.98
CA ILE A 31 10.12 -4.81 -1.27
C ILE A 31 9.53 -4.50 0.10
N GLU A 32 10.10 -3.55 0.83
CA GLU A 32 9.65 -3.19 2.18
C GLU A 32 8.31 -2.48 2.14
N VAL A 33 8.16 -1.50 1.24
CA VAL A 33 6.88 -0.81 1.04
C VAL A 33 5.80 -1.82 0.64
N SER A 34 6.11 -2.72 -0.29
CA SER A 34 5.17 -3.75 -0.76
C SER A 34 4.72 -4.69 0.37
N LEU A 35 5.63 -5.10 1.25
CA LEU A 35 5.32 -5.97 2.39
C LEU A 35 4.43 -5.26 3.42
N VAL A 36 4.72 -3.99 3.71
CA VAL A 36 3.88 -3.18 4.62
C VAL A 36 2.47 -3.02 4.06
N LEU A 37 2.34 -2.64 2.77
CA LEU A 37 1.06 -2.49 2.10
C LEU A 37 0.28 -3.81 2.09
N SER A 38 0.92 -4.90 1.66
CA SER A 38 0.29 -6.21 1.60
C SER A 38 -0.26 -6.66 2.96
N LYS A 39 0.52 -6.48 4.03
CA LYS A 39 0.12 -6.83 5.39
C LYS A 39 -1.08 -5.99 5.87
N HIS A 40 -1.05 -4.67 5.64
CA HIS A 40 -2.13 -3.78 6.07
C HIS A 40 -3.42 -4.01 5.28
N ILE A 41 -3.33 -4.13 3.96
CA ILE A 41 -4.47 -4.41 3.09
C ILE A 41 -5.11 -5.75 3.45
N ALA A 42 -4.31 -6.81 3.66
CA ALA A 42 -4.83 -8.11 4.08
C ALA A 42 -5.60 -8.04 5.41
N GLY A 43 -5.12 -7.22 6.37
CA GLY A 43 -5.83 -6.97 7.62
C GLY A 43 -7.17 -6.26 7.40
N LEU A 44 -7.16 -5.17 6.64
CA LEU A 44 -8.36 -4.40 6.34
C LEU A 44 -9.39 -5.20 5.52
N SER A 45 -8.95 -5.95 4.51
CA SER A 45 -9.81 -6.81 3.70
C SER A 45 -10.47 -7.88 4.56
N ARG A 46 -9.73 -8.53 5.47
CA ARG A 46 -10.31 -9.50 6.40
C ARG A 46 -11.43 -8.87 7.25
N SER A 47 -11.17 -7.69 7.83
CA SER A 47 -12.18 -6.98 8.62
C SER A 47 -13.39 -6.54 7.78
N LEU A 48 -13.16 -6.15 6.52
CA LEU A 48 -14.25 -5.79 5.60
C LEU A 48 -15.09 -7.01 5.25
N ASP A 49 -14.48 -8.17 4.97
CA ASP A 49 -15.18 -9.41 4.67
C ASP A 49 -16.02 -9.89 5.87
N GLU A 50 -15.49 -9.79 7.09
CA GLU A 50 -16.25 -10.06 8.31
C GLU A 50 -17.48 -9.14 8.43
N HIS A 51 -17.32 -7.85 8.13
CA HIS A 51 -18.41 -6.87 8.14
C HIS A 51 -19.45 -7.13 7.04
N ILE A 52 -19.01 -7.46 5.82
CA ILE A 52 -19.89 -7.87 4.70
C ILE A 52 -20.72 -9.08 5.11
N ASN A 53 -20.09 -10.11 5.69
CA ASN A 53 -20.79 -11.32 6.11
C ASN A 53 -21.81 -11.03 7.23
N ALA A 54 -21.47 -10.15 8.17
CA ALA A 54 -22.36 -9.79 9.28
C ALA A 54 -23.55 -8.92 8.86
N THR A 55 -23.34 -7.99 7.93
CA THR A 55 -24.33 -6.96 7.57
C THR A 55 -25.02 -7.18 6.23
N GLN A 56 -24.51 -8.10 5.41
CA GLN A 56 -24.91 -8.32 4.02
C GLN A 56 -24.81 -7.04 3.14
N GLN A 57 -23.97 -6.08 3.56
CA GLN A 57 -23.67 -4.89 2.76
C GLN A 57 -22.79 -5.25 1.56
N THR A 58 -22.92 -4.48 0.49
CA THR A 58 -22.09 -4.60 -0.71
C THR A 58 -21.15 -3.40 -0.84
N PHE A 59 -19.96 -3.67 -1.37
CA PHE A 59 -18.94 -2.66 -1.66
C PHE A 59 -18.49 -2.79 -3.11
N SER A 60 -17.96 -1.70 -3.67
CA SER A 60 -17.44 -1.71 -5.05
C SER A 60 -16.24 -2.64 -5.19
N GLU A 61 -16.06 -3.19 -6.39
CA GLU A 61 -14.88 -4.00 -6.75
C GLU A 61 -13.57 -3.22 -6.60
N SER A 62 -13.60 -1.90 -6.81
CA SER A 62 -12.45 -1.03 -6.61
C SER A 62 -11.94 -0.98 -5.17
N VAL A 63 -12.75 -1.41 -4.21
CA VAL A 63 -12.39 -1.51 -2.79
C VAL A 63 -12.02 -2.94 -2.44
N THR A 64 -12.84 -3.91 -2.87
CA THR A 64 -12.74 -5.31 -2.44
C THR A 64 -11.63 -6.08 -3.16
N HIS A 65 -11.24 -5.67 -4.36
CA HIS A 65 -10.25 -6.36 -5.17
C HIS A 65 -9.00 -5.51 -5.43
N PRO A 66 -7.81 -6.13 -5.54
CA PRO A 66 -6.61 -5.44 -6.01
C PRO A 66 -6.84 -4.85 -7.40
N TRP A 67 -6.32 -3.64 -7.64
CA TRP A 67 -6.40 -3.04 -8.97
C TRP A 67 -5.49 -3.76 -9.97
N ASP A 68 -5.87 -3.69 -11.24
CA ASP A 68 -5.10 -4.27 -12.32
C ASP A 68 -3.73 -3.59 -12.43
N ILE A 69 -2.73 -4.38 -12.82
CA ILE A 69 -1.36 -3.90 -13.03
C ILE A 69 -1.01 -3.98 -14.50
N GLU A 70 -0.23 -3.02 -14.96
CA GLU A 70 0.42 -3.10 -16.27
C GLU A 70 1.56 -4.13 -16.22
N THR A 71 1.24 -5.37 -16.54
CA THR A 71 2.24 -6.44 -16.72
C THR A 71 2.79 -6.40 -18.16
N PRO A 72 4.13 -6.36 -18.36
CA PRO A 72 4.70 -6.56 -19.67
C PRO A 72 4.34 -7.96 -20.22
N GLU A 73 3.93 -8.04 -21.50
CA GLU A 73 3.49 -9.28 -22.17
C GLU A 73 4.55 -10.40 -22.17
N ASP A 74 5.83 -10.08 -21.92
CA ASP A 74 6.98 -11.01 -21.91
C ASP A 74 7.62 -11.18 -20.51
N SER A 75 6.85 -11.06 -19.43
CA SER A 75 7.38 -11.21 -18.07
C SER A 75 7.53 -12.69 -17.67
N GLU A 76 8.40 -13.44 -18.35
CA GLU A 76 8.98 -14.66 -17.79
C GLU A 76 9.88 -14.25 -16.61
N ASN A 77 9.28 -13.99 -15.45
CA ASN A 77 10.01 -13.77 -14.21
C ASN A 77 10.55 -15.11 -13.71
N ASP A 78 11.61 -15.60 -14.36
CA ASP A 78 12.32 -16.84 -14.02
C ASP A 78 13.24 -16.67 -12.79
N PHE A 79 13.12 -15.53 -12.10
CA PHE A 79 13.88 -15.21 -10.89
C PHE A 79 13.19 -15.78 -9.65
N THR A 80 13.69 -16.92 -9.20
CA THR A 80 13.35 -17.49 -7.90
C THR A 80 14.23 -16.88 -6.81
N PHE A 81 13.62 -16.18 -5.86
CA PHE A 81 14.32 -15.56 -4.75
C PHE A 81 14.32 -16.46 -3.52
N ASP A 82 15.44 -16.43 -2.80
CA ASP A 82 15.55 -17.00 -1.47
C ASP A 82 14.93 -16.03 -0.46
N LEU A 83 13.69 -16.30 -0.07
CA LEU A 83 12.93 -15.48 0.87
C LEU A 83 13.68 -15.29 2.19
N GLU A 84 14.42 -16.29 2.66
CA GLU A 84 15.18 -16.18 3.91
C GLU A 84 16.29 -15.14 3.83
N LYS A 85 16.90 -14.98 2.65
CA LYS A 85 17.92 -13.94 2.43
C LYS A 85 17.30 -12.55 2.36
N ILE A 86 16.12 -12.43 1.75
CA ILE A 86 15.41 -11.15 1.69
C ILE A 86 15.09 -10.67 3.10
N PHE A 87 14.52 -11.54 3.95
CA PHE A 87 14.18 -11.18 5.33
C PHE A 87 15.37 -10.79 6.20
N LYS A 88 16.58 -11.26 5.88
CA LYS A 88 17.81 -10.87 6.61
C LYS A 88 18.29 -9.45 6.29
N ILE A 89 17.86 -8.89 5.17
CA ILE A 89 18.34 -7.60 4.65
C ILE A 89 17.33 -6.48 4.91
N ILE A 90 16.05 -6.86 5.05
CA ILE A 90 14.95 -5.94 5.35
C ILE A 90 15.20 -5.21 6.68
N ASP A 91 14.82 -3.94 6.70
CA ASP A 91 14.80 -3.11 7.90
C ASP A 91 13.40 -3.09 8.53
N GLU A 92 13.25 -3.80 9.64
CA GLU A 92 11.96 -3.92 10.35
C GLU A 92 11.51 -2.59 10.95
N ASP A 93 12.43 -1.76 11.45
CA ASP A 93 12.10 -0.47 12.07
C ASP A 93 11.53 0.49 11.02
N ARG A 94 12.15 0.55 9.83
CA ARG A 94 11.66 1.36 8.71
C ARG A 94 10.28 0.91 8.25
N MET A 95 10.03 -0.40 8.21
CA MET A 95 8.70 -0.94 7.90
C MET A 95 7.66 -0.61 8.97
N ASP A 96 8.02 -0.69 10.25
CA ASP A 96 7.13 -0.35 11.36
C ASP A 96 6.76 1.13 11.38
N ILE A 97 7.70 2.02 11.04
CA ILE A 97 7.44 3.45 10.89
C ILE A 97 6.38 3.70 9.80
N LEU A 98 6.51 3.08 8.61
CA LEU A 98 5.51 3.21 7.56
C LEU A 98 4.16 2.62 7.98
N ALA A 99 4.17 1.43 8.59
CA ALA A 99 2.95 0.79 9.07
C ALA A 99 2.23 1.65 10.12
N THR A 100 2.98 2.27 11.02
CA THR A 100 2.48 3.18 12.04
C THR A 100 1.90 4.45 11.42
N LEU A 101 2.60 5.05 10.44
CA LEU A 101 2.10 6.24 9.75
C LEU A 101 0.75 5.97 9.06
N ILE A 102 0.63 4.85 8.35
CA ILE A 102 -0.62 4.45 7.69
C ILE A 102 -1.73 4.30 8.74
N ARG A 103 -1.48 3.52 9.80
CA ARG A 103 -2.49 3.24 10.84
C ARG A 103 -2.94 4.52 11.55
N VAL A 104 -2.00 5.36 11.98
CA VAL A 104 -2.30 6.60 12.70
C VAL A 104 -3.06 7.56 11.80
N THR A 105 -2.64 7.72 10.55
CA THR A 105 -3.31 8.65 9.62
C THR A 105 -4.73 8.19 9.30
N LEU A 106 -4.96 6.89 9.06
CA LEU A 106 -6.31 6.35 8.86
C LEU A 106 -7.24 6.61 10.06
N VAL A 107 -6.70 6.52 11.28
CA VAL A 107 -7.44 6.86 12.51
C VAL A 107 -7.68 8.35 12.63
N GLU A 108 -6.68 9.19 12.33
CA GLU A 108 -6.79 10.65 12.41
C GLU A 108 -7.86 11.22 11.46
N ILE A 109 -8.01 10.62 10.28
CA ILE A 109 -9.01 11.03 9.28
C ILE A 109 -10.36 10.33 9.46
N ASP A 110 -10.51 9.52 10.52
CA ASP A 110 -11.71 8.71 10.80
C ASP A 110 -12.16 7.84 9.61
N ALA A 111 -11.19 7.24 8.91
CA ALA A 111 -11.47 6.43 7.73
C ALA A 111 -12.24 5.16 8.09
N SER A 112 -13.33 4.90 7.35
CA SER A 112 -13.96 3.59 7.34
C SER A 112 -13.03 2.53 6.72
N LEU A 113 -13.35 1.24 6.94
CA LEU A 113 -12.61 0.12 6.32
C LEU A 113 -12.55 0.25 4.78
N ALA A 114 -13.64 0.68 4.16
CA ALA A 114 -13.73 0.84 2.72
C ALA A 114 -12.87 2.01 2.21
N GLU A 115 -12.90 3.15 2.90
CA GLU A 115 -12.06 4.31 2.56
C GLU A 115 -10.58 3.99 2.75
N GLY A 116 -10.22 3.32 3.85
CA GLY A 116 -8.84 2.89 4.10
C GLY A 116 -8.32 1.94 3.03
N LEU A 117 -9.13 0.96 2.60
CA LEU A 117 -8.78 0.08 1.49
C LEU A 117 -8.63 0.87 0.19
N LEU A 118 -9.62 1.71 -0.15
CA LEU A 118 -9.60 2.51 -1.37
C LEU A 118 -8.37 3.42 -1.45
N ALA A 119 -7.95 4.01 -0.33
CA ALA A 119 -6.77 4.85 -0.27
C ALA A 119 -5.46 4.07 -0.49
N LEU A 120 -5.42 2.78 -0.14
CA LEU A 120 -4.23 1.93 -0.27
C LEU A 120 -4.15 1.18 -1.61
N ARG A 121 -5.26 1.02 -2.36
CA ARG A 121 -5.25 0.30 -3.65
C ARG A 121 -4.32 0.90 -4.71
N PRO A 122 -4.23 2.24 -4.91
CA PRO A 122 -3.28 2.80 -5.86
C PRO A 122 -1.83 2.47 -5.52
N TRP A 123 -1.49 2.49 -4.22
CA TRP A 123 -0.18 2.13 -3.72
C TRP A 123 0.14 0.65 -3.94
N GLU A 124 -0.83 -0.23 -3.70
CA GLU A 124 -0.71 -1.67 -3.99
C GLU A 124 -0.47 -1.92 -5.48
N ALA A 125 -1.20 -1.24 -6.37
CA ALA A 125 -1.01 -1.37 -7.81
C ALA A 125 0.38 -0.89 -8.22
N LEU A 126 0.81 0.30 -7.76
CA LEU A 126 2.13 0.85 -8.03
C LEU A 126 3.25 -0.13 -7.65
N SER A 127 3.19 -0.64 -6.42
CA SER A 127 4.22 -1.54 -5.91
C SER A 127 4.22 -2.89 -6.64
N ARG A 128 3.04 -3.46 -6.92
CA ARG A 128 2.91 -4.71 -7.71
C ARG A 128 3.39 -4.55 -9.15
N THR A 129 3.11 -3.41 -9.80
CA THR A 129 3.62 -3.12 -11.15
C THR A 129 5.14 -3.08 -11.15
N GLN A 130 5.78 -2.40 -10.19
CA GLN A 130 7.24 -2.36 -10.11
C GLN A 130 7.84 -3.73 -9.77
N LEU A 131 7.23 -4.48 -8.85
CA LEU A 131 7.63 -5.85 -8.54
C LEU A 131 7.56 -6.76 -9.76
N SER A 132 6.50 -6.66 -10.58
CA SER A 132 6.39 -7.47 -11.81
C SER A 132 7.46 -7.17 -12.85
N LYS A 133 8.06 -5.97 -12.81
CA LYS A 133 9.13 -5.52 -13.70
C LYS A 133 10.53 -5.81 -13.13
N ALA A 134 10.63 -6.24 -11.87
CA ALA A 134 11.89 -6.48 -11.19
C ALA A 134 12.54 -7.78 -11.67
N LYS A 135 13.75 -7.65 -12.23
CA LYS A 135 14.57 -8.74 -12.80
C LYS A 135 15.71 -9.18 -11.86
N GLY A 136 15.79 -8.68 -10.63
CA GLY A 136 16.84 -9.10 -9.71
C GLY A 136 16.82 -8.40 -8.35
N PRO A 137 17.66 -8.86 -7.39
CA PRO A 137 17.63 -8.38 -6.01
C PRO A 137 17.88 -6.88 -5.89
N GLY A 138 18.78 -6.33 -6.73
CA GLY A 138 19.09 -4.90 -6.72
C GLY A 138 17.85 -4.03 -6.89
N GLN A 139 16.90 -4.44 -7.75
CA GLN A 139 15.66 -3.70 -7.99
C GLN A 139 14.62 -3.86 -6.87
N LEU A 140 14.64 -4.98 -6.15
CA LEU A 140 13.79 -5.15 -4.95
C LEU A 140 14.21 -4.20 -3.82
N PHE A 141 15.52 -3.96 -3.71
CA PHE A 141 16.11 -3.08 -2.71
C PHE A 141 16.33 -1.64 -3.21
N SER A 142 16.01 -1.37 -4.47
CA SER A 142 15.92 -0.01 -4.98
C SER A 142 14.76 0.73 -4.33
N PRO A 143 14.86 2.06 -4.18
CA PRO A 143 13.75 2.89 -3.73
C PRO A 143 12.52 2.71 -4.61
N LEU A 144 11.33 2.72 -4.01
CA LEU A 144 10.08 2.75 -4.77
C LEU A 144 10.04 3.99 -5.67
N GLU A 145 9.79 3.80 -6.97
CA GLU A 145 9.65 4.92 -7.91
C GLU A 145 8.23 5.49 -7.83
N ILE A 146 8.07 6.71 -7.30
CA ILE A 146 6.78 7.39 -7.24
C ILE A 146 6.66 8.36 -8.42
N PRO A 147 5.57 8.36 -9.21
CA PRO A 147 5.34 9.34 -10.28
C PRO A 147 5.41 10.80 -9.79
N GLU A 148 5.86 11.71 -10.64
CA GLU A 148 6.00 13.13 -10.27
C GLU A 148 4.64 13.82 -10.03
N ASP A 149 3.57 13.31 -10.64
CA ASP A 149 2.20 13.81 -10.56
C ASP A 149 1.32 13.03 -9.57
N TRP A 150 1.95 12.25 -8.66
CA TRP A 150 1.26 11.35 -7.74
C TRP A 150 0.33 12.04 -6.75
#